data_AF-A0A9P6CJK0-F1
#
_entry.id   AF-A0A9P6CJK0-F1
#
_cell.length_a   1.000
_cell.length_b   1.000
_cell.length_c   1.000
_cell.angle_alpha   90.00
_cell.angle_beta   90.00
_cell.angle_gamma   90.00
#
_symmetry.space_group_name_H-M   'P 1'
#
loop_
_entity.id
_entity.type
_entity.pdbx_description
1 polymer ?
#
loop_
_entity_poly.entity_id
_entity_poly.type
_entity_poly.pdbx_seq_one_letter_code
_entity_poly.pdbx_strand_id
1 'polypeptide(L)'
;MNTGARSDNLTAKSAKADATPTHKQDLPGSSSPGTSRLTKPDAVSTVPTMVRGDWVLFHPVYTQEELKAVEVLHHDGKSLSDRVARGMVKLARGIFDLASGYKHAKAPPNDKMTVAELRKAGYLLDDRAWLNRILFLESIAGVPGMVAATLRHLTSLRLMRRDSGWIHTCLEEAENERMHLMTFMSLRKPSLFFRAMVLGAQGVFYNLFFISYMISPRTCHRFVGHLEEEAVLTYTRCIADLEAGRIPEWTDAPAPEIAIDYWRLPPNAKLLDVMYAVRSDESTHRFVNHSLANLDPSTDVNPFALREPDMHIKGKKIAFERDEAEQYVKESHELMQNKRNQAQ
;
A
#
# COMPACT_ATOMS: atom_id res chain seq x y z
N MET A 1 70.48 -11.37 -28.08
CA MET A 1 69.37 -11.28 -27.12
C MET A 1 68.64 -9.97 -27.42
N ASN A 2 67.53 -10.05 -28.15
CA ASN A 2 66.77 -8.87 -28.56
C ASN A 2 65.27 -9.13 -28.37
N THR A 3 64.63 -8.18 -27.67
CA THR A 3 63.23 -7.68 -27.72
C THR A 3 62.04 -8.63 -27.80
N GLY A 4 61.02 -8.35 -26.98
CA GLY A 4 59.64 -8.76 -27.25
C GLY A 4 58.63 -8.28 -26.21
N ALA A 5 57.95 -7.18 -26.51
CA ALA A 5 56.76 -6.71 -25.81
C ALA A 5 55.65 -7.79 -25.81
N ARG A 6 54.87 -7.89 -24.72
CA ARG A 6 53.64 -8.69 -24.70
C ARG A 6 52.42 -7.77 -24.60
N SER A 7 51.61 -7.90 -25.64
CA SER A 7 50.46 -7.11 -26.06
C SER A 7 49.18 -7.41 -25.28
N ASP A 8 48.41 -6.36 -25.01
CA ASP A 8 46.97 -6.40 -24.72
C ASP A 8 46.22 -7.09 -25.87
N ASN A 9 45.45 -8.13 -25.55
CA ASN A 9 44.82 -8.99 -26.55
C ASN A 9 43.30 -9.02 -26.37
N LEU A 10 42.64 -7.87 -26.51
CA LEU A 10 41.17 -7.77 -26.62
C LEU A 10 40.68 -7.35 -28.01
N THR A 11 41.55 -7.35 -29.02
CA THR A 11 41.19 -7.16 -30.43
C THR A 11 41.53 -8.38 -31.27
N ALA A 12 40.98 -9.55 -30.92
CA ALA A 12 41.01 -10.73 -31.80
C ALA A 12 39.66 -10.91 -32.50
N LYS A 13 39.71 -10.85 -33.83
CA LYS A 13 38.61 -10.73 -34.79
C LYS A 13 37.91 -12.08 -35.09
N SER A 14 37.68 -12.96 -34.10
CA SER A 14 37.10 -14.29 -34.36
C SER A 14 35.93 -14.74 -33.49
N ALA A 15 35.25 -13.83 -32.78
CA ALA A 15 33.97 -14.15 -32.11
C ALA A 15 32.75 -13.53 -32.85
N LYS A 16 32.84 -13.42 -34.18
CA LYS A 16 31.73 -12.96 -35.05
C LYS A 16 31.26 -14.09 -35.98
N ALA A 17 30.82 -15.19 -35.40
CA ALA A 17 30.10 -16.24 -36.12
C ALA A 17 29.30 -17.10 -35.14
N ASP A 18 28.36 -16.48 -34.40
CA ASP A 18 27.21 -17.20 -33.81
C ASP A 18 26.11 -16.24 -33.26
N ALA A 19 25.97 -15.05 -33.85
CA ALA A 19 24.88 -14.14 -33.53
C ALA A 19 23.93 -14.02 -34.75
N THR A 20 22.95 -14.92 -34.83
CA THR A 20 21.73 -14.77 -35.64
C THR A 20 20.82 -13.67 -35.02
N PRO A 21 19.92 -13.03 -35.78
CA PRO A 21 20.04 -11.60 -35.99
C PRO A 21 18.84 -10.77 -35.47
N THR A 22 19.15 -9.51 -35.16
CA THR A 22 18.30 -8.32 -35.32
C THR A 22 16.95 -8.29 -34.59
N HIS A 23 16.97 -7.69 -33.39
CA HIS A 23 15.84 -6.88 -32.93
C HIS A 23 15.61 -5.78 -33.99
N LYS A 24 14.51 -5.86 -34.75
CA LYS A 24 14.07 -4.75 -35.59
C LYS A 24 13.82 -3.54 -34.69
N GLN A 25 14.62 -2.50 -34.87
CA GLN A 25 14.30 -1.15 -34.46
C GLN A 25 13.15 -0.68 -35.37
N ASP A 26 11.94 -0.62 -34.83
CA ASP A 26 10.88 0.17 -35.43
C ASP A 26 11.22 1.65 -35.21
N LEU A 27 11.80 2.27 -36.24
CA LEU A 27 11.94 3.72 -36.33
C LEU A 27 10.55 4.33 -36.60
N PRO A 28 10.03 5.25 -35.77
CA PRO A 28 8.80 5.96 -36.08
C PRO A 28 9.09 7.09 -37.07
N GLY A 29 8.58 6.96 -38.29
CA GLY A 29 8.53 8.03 -39.27
C GLY A 29 7.45 9.07 -38.95
N SER A 30 7.82 10.35 -39.06
CA SER A 30 7.00 11.50 -39.48
C SER A 30 5.74 11.90 -38.67
N SER A 31 5.99 12.83 -37.75
CA SER A 31 5.24 14.06 -37.41
C SER A 31 3.70 14.10 -37.29
N SER A 32 3.24 14.43 -36.08
CA SER A 32 2.18 15.42 -35.81
C SER A 32 2.38 16.01 -34.41
N PRO A 33 2.33 17.34 -34.21
CA PRO A 33 2.48 17.95 -32.90
C PRO A 33 1.15 17.87 -32.16
N GLY A 34 0.98 16.87 -31.31
CA GLY A 34 -0.27 16.67 -30.59
C GLY A 34 -0.07 15.88 -29.31
N THR A 35 0.09 16.62 -28.21
CA THR A 35 -0.26 16.25 -26.81
C THR A 35 0.03 14.81 -26.38
N SER A 36 0.99 14.65 -25.46
CA SER A 36 1.29 13.41 -24.73
C SER A 36 0.05 12.54 -24.48
N ARG A 37 0.00 11.34 -25.10
CA ARG A 37 -1.13 10.41 -24.99
C ARG A 37 -1.27 9.81 -23.58
N LEU A 38 -0.25 9.93 -22.74
CA LEU A 38 -0.17 9.30 -21.42
C LEU A 38 -1.05 9.95 -20.33
N THR A 39 -1.68 11.10 -20.61
CA THR A 39 -2.41 11.87 -19.58
C THR A 39 -3.92 11.98 -19.81
N LYS A 40 -4.51 11.23 -20.77
CA LYS A 40 -5.97 11.20 -20.96
C LYS A 40 -6.63 10.10 -20.11
N PRO A 41 -7.85 10.34 -19.56
CA PRO A 41 -8.60 9.33 -18.80
C PRO A 41 -8.86 8.03 -19.59
N ASP A 42 -8.91 8.13 -20.92
CA ASP A 42 -9.26 7.03 -21.83
C ASP A 42 -8.07 6.55 -22.67
N ALA A 43 -6.84 6.79 -22.21
CA ALA A 43 -5.63 6.25 -22.84
C ALA A 43 -5.49 4.74 -22.55
N VAL A 44 -6.47 3.96 -23.01
CA VAL A 44 -6.49 2.51 -22.93
C VAL A 44 -5.60 1.99 -24.06
N SER A 45 -4.62 1.15 -23.71
CA SER A 45 -3.84 0.40 -24.71
C SER A 45 -4.77 -0.34 -25.66
N THR A 46 -4.44 -0.43 -26.96
CA THR A 46 -5.20 -1.21 -27.96
C THR A 46 -5.04 -2.72 -27.79
N VAL A 47 -4.26 -3.15 -26.79
CA VAL A 47 -4.06 -4.53 -26.36
C VAL A 47 -4.98 -4.77 -25.16
N PRO A 48 -5.58 -5.97 -24.96
CA PRO A 48 -6.44 -6.24 -23.81
C PRO A 48 -5.81 -5.73 -22.50
N THR A 49 -6.47 -4.80 -21.81
CA THR A 49 -5.98 -4.19 -20.57
C THR A 49 -6.00 -5.14 -19.38
N MET A 50 -6.70 -6.26 -19.49
CA MET A 50 -6.63 -7.30 -18.48
C MET A 50 -5.45 -8.19 -18.77
N VAL A 51 -4.32 -7.78 -18.23
CA VAL A 51 -3.13 -8.60 -18.21
C VAL A 51 -3.17 -9.37 -16.89
N ARG A 52 -3.25 -10.70 -16.96
CA ARG A 52 -3.19 -11.61 -15.79
C ARG A 52 -1.72 -12.03 -15.58
N GLY A 53 -1.06 -11.63 -14.48
CA GLY A 53 0.29 -12.10 -14.09
C GLY A 53 1.32 -11.04 -13.63
N ASP A 54 2.33 -11.47 -12.87
CA ASP A 54 3.70 -10.99 -12.58
C ASP A 54 4.17 -9.50 -12.57
N TRP A 55 3.41 -8.47 -12.94
CA TRP A 55 3.85 -7.05 -12.80
C TRP A 55 3.47 -6.41 -11.46
N VAL A 56 2.64 -7.09 -10.65
CA VAL A 56 2.30 -6.61 -9.32
C VAL A 56 3.28 -7.20 -8.33
N LEU A 57 3.81 -6.38 -7.41
CA LEU A 57 4.63 -6.84 -6.31
C LEU A 57 3.87 -7.90 -5.49
N PHE A 58 4.63 -8.73 -4.79
CA PHE A 58 4.07 -9.78 -3.95
C PHE A 58 3.01 -9.17 -3.01
N HIS A 59 1.84 -9.79 -2.98
CA HIS A 59 0.78 -9.43 -2.06
C HIS A 59 0.37 -10.66 -1.25
N PRO A 60 -0.04 -10.48 0.02
CA PRO A 60 -0.55 -11.58 0.81
C PRO A 60 -1.82 -12.17 0.18
N VAL A 61 -2.01 -13.48 0.36
CA VAL A 61 -3.26 -14.19 0.05
C VAL A 61 -3.79 -14.72 1.36
N TYR A 62 -4.97 -14.25 1.74
CA TYR A 62 -5.54 -14.51 3.06
C TYR A 62 -6.46 -15.73 3.05
N THR A 63 -6.35 -16.53 4.10
CA THR A 63 -7.40 -17.52 4.43
C THR A 63 -8.63 -16.83 5.04
N GLN A 64 -9.78 -17.49 5.02
CA GLN A 64 -11.02 -16.94 5.60
C GLN A 64 -10.90 -16.73 7.12
N GLU A 65 -10.13 -17.60 7.79
CA GLU A 65 -9.82 -17.51 9.20
C GLU A 65 -8.93 -16.30 9.50
N GLU A 66 -7.97 -16.00 8.64
CA GLU A 66 -7.09 -14.84 8.76
C GLU A 66 -7.85 -13.52 8.58
N LEU A 67 -8.73 -13.42 7.58
CA LEU A 67 -9.55 -12.22 7.34
C LEU A 67 -10.38 -11.80 8.56
N LYS A 68 -10.81 -12.78 9.36
CA LYS A 68 -11.62 -12.58 10.57
C LYS A 68 -10.79 -12.38 11.84
N ALA A 69 -9.47 -12.59 11.80
CA ALA A 69 -8.60 -12.47 12.96
C ALA A 69 -8.21 -11.01 13.30
N VAL A 70 -8.48 -10.06 12.39
CA VAL A 70 -8.09 -8.65 12.54
C VAL A 70 -8.90 -7.96 13.65
N GLU A 71 -8.18 -7.38 14.62
CA GLU A 71 -8.74 -6.58 15.71
C GLU A 71 -8.41 -5.10 15.54
N VAL A 72 -9.27 -4.24 16.07
CA VAL A 72 -9.01 -2.79 16.15
C VAL A 72 -8.11 -2.54 17.36
N LEU A 73 -6.84 -2.24 17.08
CA LEU A 73 -5.81 -1.98 18.08
C LEU A 73 -5.41 -0.51 18.07
N HIS A 74 -4.88 -0.03 19.20
CA HIS A 74 -4.37 1.33 19.34
C HIS A 74 -3.02 1.29 20.05
N HIS A 75 -2.04 2.00 19.53
CA HIS A 75 -0.74 2.16 20.17
C HIS A 75 -0.82 3.25 21.26
N ASP A 76 -0.35 2.99 22.48
CA ASP A 76 -0.52 3.90 23.64
C ASP A 76 0.30 5.20 23.58
N GLY A 77 1.37 5.23 22.78
CA GLY A 77 2.18 6.43 22.49
C GLY A 77 3.02 6.91 23.66
N LYS A 78 4.06 6.13 23.94
CA LYS A 78 4.94 6.31 25.09
C LYS A 78 5.88 7.51 24.87
N SER A 79 6.37 7.69 23.64
CA SER A 79 7.38 8.70 23.30
C SER A 79 6.77 10.05 22.90
N LEU A 80 7.59 11.11 22.90
CA LEU A 80 7.17 12.43 22.37
C LEU A 80 6.81 12.34 20.89
N SER A 81 7.60 11.60 20.10
CA SER A 81 7.33 11.31 18.69
C SER A 81 5.94 10.69 18.50
N ASP A 82 5.56 9.73 19.35
CA ASP A 82 4.26 9.08 19.26
C ASP A 82 3.11 10.05 19.55
N ARG A 83 3.27 10.92 20.55
CA ARG A 83 2.25 11.92 20.89
C ARG A 83 2.07 12.94 19.78
N VAL A 84 3.17 13.38 19.16
CA VAL A 84 3.14 14.29 18.00
C VAL A 84 2.44 13.61 16.82
N ALA A 85 2.88 12.41 16.45
CA ALA A 85 2.28 11.64 15.36
C ALA A 85 0.78 11.41 15.56
N ARG A 86 0.36 10.97 16.76
CA ARG A 86 -1.07 10.81 17.10
C ARG A 86 -1.83 12.12 17.03
N GLY A 87 -1.26 13.21 17.54
CA GLY A 87 -1.86 14.54 17.48
C GLY A 87 -2.10 14.97 16.04
N MET A 88 -1.13 14.75 15.16
CA MET A 88 -1.23 15.04 13.73
C MET A 88 -2.30 14.21 13.04
N VAL A 89 -2.39 12.90 13.32
CA VAL A 89 -3.46 12.04 12.77
C VAL A 89 -4.83 12.49 13.25
N LYS A 90 -5.00 12.79 14.55
CA LYS A 90 -6.27 13.31 15.07
C LYS A 90 -6.67 14.63 14.44
N LEU A 91 -5.71 15.53 14.23
CA LEU A 91 -5.94 16.79 13.53
C LEU A 91 -6.35 16.55 12.07
N ALA A 92 -5.60 15.73 11.34
CA ALA A 92 -5.88 15.41 9.94
C ALA A 92 -7.26 14.77 9.78
N ARG A 93 -7.61 13.81 10.65
CA ARG A 93 -8.94 13.19 10.70
C ARG A 93 -10.02 14.23 10.98
N GLY A 94 -9.82 15.10 11.97
CA GLY A 94 -10.78 16.17 12.28
C GLY A 94 -11.00 17.14 11.12
N ILE A 95 -9.95 17.54 10.42
CA ILE A 95 -10.03 18.38 9.22
C ILE A 95 -10.78 17.65 8.11
N PHE A 96 -10.45 16.38 7.87
CA PHE A 96 -11.07 15.58 6.82
C PHE A 96 -12.56 15.34 7.08
N ASP A 97 -12.93 14.98 8.32
CA ASP A 97 -14.32 14.73 8.69
C ASP A 97 -15.14 16.03 8.61
N LEU A 98 -14.57 17.17 9.01
CA LEU A 98 -15.19 18.49 8.83
C LEU A 98 -15.40 18.83 7.34
N ALA A 99 -14.36 18.66 6.51
CA ALA A 99 -14.40 18.99 5.09
C ALA A 99 -15.31 18.06 4.29
N SER A 100 -15.39 16.78 4.66
CA SER A 100 -16.28 15.79 4.05
C SER A 100 -17.72 15.87 4.57
N GLY A 101 -17.96 16.61 5.66
CA GLY A 101 -19.25 16.65 6.34
C GLY A 101 -19.61 15.35 7.05
N TYR A 102 -18.62 14.47 7.29
CA TYR A 102 -18.82 13.19 7.96
C TYR A 102 -19.09 13.40 9.45
N LYS A 103 -20.11 12.71 9.98
CA LYS A 103 -20.52 12.80 11.38
C LYS A 103 -20.28 11.48 12.10
N HIS A 104 -19.45 11.50 13.15
CA HIS A 104 -19.21 10.36 14.04
C HIS A 104 -20.38 10.14 15.03
N ALA A 105 -21.56 9.85 14.51
CA ALA A 105 -22.72 9.64 15.33
C ALA A 105 -22.64 8.24 16.00
N LYS A 106 -22.56 8.20 17.34
CA LYS A 106 -22.15 7.00 18.10
C LYS A 106 -23.16 5.84 18.12
N ALA A 107 -24.43 6.11 17.86
CA ALA A 107 -25.49 5.14 17.60
C ALA A 107 -26.78 5.91 17.29
N PRO A 108 -27.71 5.37 16.49
CA PRO A 108 -29.02 5.97 16.34
C PRO A 108 -29.79 5.96 17.67
N PRO A 109 -30.73 6.90 17.89
CA PRO A 109 -31.52 6.96 19.12
C PRO A 109 -32.48 5.77 19.28
N ASN A 110 -32.77 5.05 18.19
CA ASN A 110 -33.73 3.95 18.15
C ASN A 110 -33.33 2.94 17.06
N ASP A 111 -33.32 1.65 17.39
CA ASP A 111 -33.00 0.54 16.47
C ASP A 111 -34.06 0.31 15.37
N LYS A 112 -35.23 0.96 15.45
CA LYS A 112 -36.33 0.82 14.48
C LYS A 112 -36.27 1.80 13.30
N MET A 113 -35.27 2.67 13.24
CA MET A 113 -35.14 3.62 12.12
C MET A 113 -34.78 2.89 10.82
N THR A 114 -35.43 3.28 9.72
CA THR A 114 -35.11 2.77 8.38
C THR A 114 -33.73 3.26 7.93
N VAL A 115 -33.09 2.55 6.98
CA VAL A 115 -31.80 2.97 6.39
C VAL A 115 -31.87 4.40 5.85
N ALA A 116 -32.99 4.80 5.24
CA ALA A 116 -33.19 6.15 4.72
C ALA A 116 -33.19 7.21 5.83
N GLU A 117 -33.84 6.94 6.96
CA GLU A 117 -33.86 7.85 8.12
C GLU A 117 -32.49 7.95 8.78
N LEU A 118 -31.79 6.83 8.91
CA LEU A 118 -30.43 6.77 9.45
C LEU A 118 -29.46 7.58 8.59
N ARG A 119 -29.54 7.47 7.26
CA ARG A 119 -28.73 8.28 6.33
C ARG A 119 -29.06 9.77 6.42
N LYS A 120 -30.35 10.12 6.42
CA LYS A 120 -30.79 11.52 6.53
C LYS A 120 -30.33 12.18 7.83
N ALA A 121 -30.30 11.42 8.91
CA ALA A 121 -29.81 11.89 10.21
C ALA A 121 -28.27 11.84 10.34
N GLY A 122 -27.56 11.30 9.34
CA GLY A 122 -26.10 11.24 9.30
C GLY A 122 -25.48 10.14 10.17
N TYR A 123 -26.25 9.10 10.51
CA TYR A 123 -25.75 7.91 11.22
C TYR A 123 -25.14 6.87 10.27
N LEU A 124 -25.55 6.86 9.00
CA LEU A 124 -25.04 5.93 7.99
C LEU A 124 -24.59 6.67 6.75
N LEU A 125 -23.54 6.16 6.13
CA LEU A 125 -23.13 6.54 4.78
C LEU A 125 -23.87 5.69 3.75
N ASP A 126 -24.16 6.28 2.60
CA ASP A 126 -24.51 5.52 1.40
C ASP A 126 -23.23 5.02 0.68
N ASP A 127 -23.42 4.19 -0.34
CA ASP A 127 -22.35 3.67 -1.20
C ASP A 127 -21.47 4.79 -1.77
N ARG A 128 -22.10 5.90 -2.17
CA ARG A 128 -21.42 7.04 -2.77
C ARG A 128 -20.53 7.77 -1.77
N ALA A 129 -21.00 7.97 -0.54
CA ALA A 129 -20.24 8.63 0.51
C ALA A 129 -19.08 7.74 0.98
N TRP A 130 -19.30 6.42 1.11
CA TRP A 130 -18.22 5.47 1.37
C TRP A 130 -17.15 5.51 0.27
N LEU A 131 -17.55 5.43 -1.00
CA LEU A 131 -16.58 5.49 -2.12
C LEU A 131 -15.83 6.82 -2.17
N ASN A 132 -16.51 7.95 -1.95
CA ASN A 132 -15.82 9.24 -1.93
C ASN A 132 -14.77 9.29 -0.82
N ARG A 133 -15.08 8.75 0.37
CA ARG A 133 -14.16 8.69 1.48
C ARG A 133 -12.97 7.80 1.16
N ILE A 134 -13.23 6.56 0.74
CA ILE A 134 -12.20 5.57 0.40
C ILE A 134 -11.31 6.12 -0.73
N LEU A 135 -11.88 6.45 -1.89
CA LEU A 135 -11.13 6.97 -3.04
C LEU A 135 -10.23 8.17 -2.70
N PHE A 136 -10.68 9.05 -1.80
CA PHE A 136 -9.88 10.19 -1.41
C PHE A 136 -8.72 9.76 -0.51
N LEU A 137 -8.99 8.97 0.52
CA LEU A 137 -7.98 8.55 1.48
C LEU A 137 -6.94 7.61 0.85
N GLU A 138 -7.35 6.63 0.05
CA GLU A 138 -6.45 5.71 -0.67
C GLU A 138 -5.53 6.47 -1.66
N SER A 139 -6.01 7.58 -2.23
CA SER A 139 -5.17 8.42 -3.10
C SER A 139 -4.03 9.14 -2.38
N ILE A 140 -4.13 9.24 -1.05
CA ILE A 140 -3.12 9.84 -0.17
C ILE A 140 -2.31 8.74 0.53
N ALA A 141 -2.93 7.60 0.86
CA ALA A 141 -2.31 6.48 1.56
C ALA A 141 -1.14 5.85 0.79
N GLY A 142 -1.17 5.85 -0.55
CA GLY A 142 -0.02 5.38 -1.35
C GLY A 142 1.21 6.30 -1.37
N VAL A 143 1.16 7.49 -0.75
CA VAL A 143 2.25 8.47 -0.79
C VAL A 143 3.40 8.18 0.20
N PRO A 144 3.13 7.89 1.50
CA PRO A 144 4.17 7.69 2.51
C PRO A 144 5.19 6.60 2.16
N GLY A 145 4.73 5.41 1.79
CA GLY A 145 5.60 4.30 1.39
C GLY A 145 6.51 4.67 0.22
N MET A 146 5.97 5.37 -0.79
CA MET A 146 6.73 5.81 -1.96
C MET A 146 7.82 6.83 -1.60
N VAL A 147 7.51 7.79 -0.72
CA VAL A 147 8.47 8.79 -0.24
C VAL A 147 9.56 8.14 0.59
N ALA A 148 9.20 7.25 1.53
CA ALA A 148 10.13 6.51 2.36
C ALA A 148 11.08 5.68 1.48
N ALA A 149 10.53 4.89 0.56
CA ALA A 149 11.29 4.10 -0.40
C ALA A 149 12.25 4.96 -1.23
N THR A 150 11.78 6.08 -1.77
CA THR A 150 12.61 6.99 -2.60
C THR A 150 13.78 7.54 -1.80
N LEU A 151 13.53 8.08 -0.60
CA LEU A 151 14.57 8.66 0.24
C LEU A 151 15.60 7.62 0.70
N ARG A 152 15.14 6.42 1.07
CA ARG A 152 16.03 5.30 1.42
C ARG A 152 16.82 4.78 0.23
N HIS A 153 16.19 4.66 -0.93
CA HIS A 153 16.82 4.27 -2.18
C HIS A 153 17.96 5.21 -2.56
N LEU A 154 17.71 6.52 -2.59
CA LEU A 154 18.75 7.51 -2.85
C LEU A 154 19.83 7.53 -1.76
N THR A 155 19.52 7.12 -0.53
CA THR A 155 20.49 6.99 0.57
C THR A 155 21.43 5.81 0.35
N SER A 156 20.86 4.65 0.01
CA SER A 156 21.60 3.45 -0.37
C SER A 156 22.57 3.74 -1.52
N LEU A 157 22.09 4.39 -2.58
CA LEU A 157 22.91 4.75 -3.75
C LEU A 157 24.04 5.72 -3.40
N ARG A 158 23.74 6.85 -2.74
CA ARG A 158 24.78 7.87 -2.48
C ARG A 158 25.82 7.44 -1.44
N LEU A 159 25.45 6.52 -0.55
CA LEU A 159 26.37 5.98 0.46
C LEU A 159 27.02 4.66 0.04
N MET A 160 26.62 4.06 -1.08
CA MET A 160 27.07 2.75 -1.56
C MET A 160 26.89 1.64 -0.51
N ARG A 161 25.72 1.58 0.14
CA ARG A 161 25.41 0.65 1.24
C ARG A 161 24.17 -0.17 0.94
N ARG A 162 24.08 -1.37 1.52
CA ARG A 162 22.82 -2.13 1.51
C ARG A 162 21.78 -1.42 2.36
N ASP A 163 20.53 -1.52 1.94
CA ASP A 163 19.37 -0.95 2.63
C ASP A 163 18.76 -1.88 3.69
N SER A 164 19.07 -3.19 3.62
CA SER A 164 18.55 -4.22 4.52
C SER A 164 17.03 -4.44 4.43
N GLY A 165 16.47 -4.29 3.23
CA GLY A 165 15.12 -4.73 2.88
C GLY A 165 13.99 -3.75 3.18
N TRP A 166 14.29 -2.51 3.53
CA TRP A 166 13.29 -1.50 3.86
C TRP A 166 12.63 -0.89 2.61
N ILE A 167 13.41 -0.63 1.55
CA ILE A 167 12.92 -0.04 0.29
C ILE A 167 11.81 -0.90 -0.31
N HIS A 168 12.02 -2.22 -0.36
CA HIS A 168 11.06 -3.14 -0.96
C HIS A 168 9.71 -3.09 -0.24
N THR A 169 9.71 -3.28 1.08
CA THR A 169 8.50 -3.21 1.90
C THR A 169 7.78 -1.87 1.78
N CYS A 170 8.52 -0.74 1.71
CA CYS A 170 7.90 0.57 1.52
C CYS A 170 7.28 0.75 0.12
N LEU A 171 7.86 0.13 -0.92
CA LEU A 171 7.29 0.13 -2.27
C LEU A 171 6.07 -0.80 -2.38
N GLU A 172 6.12 -1.97 -1.72
CA GLU A 172 5.01 -2.90 -1.63
C GLU A 172 3.79 -2.25 -0.98
N GLU A 173 3.97 -1.58 0.16
CA GLU A 173 2.91 -0.81 0.82
C GLU A 173 2.32 0.25 -0.13
N ALA A 174 3.17 1.07 -0.76
CA ALA A 174 2.71 2.11 -1.68
C ALA A 174 1.94 1.55 -2.89
N GLU A 175 2.32 0.37 -3.38
CA GLU A 175 1.59 -0.31 -4.44
C GLU A 175 0.28 -0.91 -3.94
N ASN A 176 0.25 -1.54 -2.77
CA ASN A 176 -0.94 -2.13 -2.19
C ASN A 176 -2.04 -1.06 -2.00
N GLU A 177 -1.70 0.09 -1.42
CA GLU A 177 -2.61 1.24 -1.30
C GLU A 177 -3.10 1.75 -2.67
N ARG A 178 -2.22 1.74 -3.69
CA ARG A 178 -2.61 2.06 -5.06
C ARG A 178 -3.60 1.02 -5.60
N MET A 179 -3.46 -0.26 -5.25
CA MET A 179 -4.38 -1.32 -5.65
C MET A 179 -5.73 -1.21 -4.94
N HIS A 180 -5.80 -0.70 -3.70
CA HIS A 180 -7.04 -0.29 -3.06
C HIS A 180 -7.74 0.78 -3.91
N LEU A 181 -7.05 1.88 -4.20
CA LEU A 181 -7.59 2.97 -5.02
C LEU A 181 -8.10 2.47 -6.37
N MET A 182 -7.30 1.69 -7.10
CA MET A 182 -7.67 1.17 -8.42
C MET A 182 -8.88 0.23 -8.36
N THR A 183 -8.98 -0.57 -7.29
CA THR A 183 -10.14 -1.43 -7.03
C THR A 183 -11.41 -0.59 -6.88
N PHE A 184 -11.41 0.41 -6.01
CA PHE A 184 -12.59 1.23 -5.77
C PHE A 184 -12.92 2.19 -6.94
N MET A 185 -11.92 2.59 -7.73
CA MET A 185 -12.14 3.37 -8.96
C MET A 185 -12.92 2.60 -10.03
N SER A 186 -12.88 1.27 -10.01
CA SER A 186 -13.70 0.43 -10.90
C SER A 186 -15.20 0.54 -10.59
N LEU A 187 -15.55 0.87 -9.34
CA LEU A 187 -16.93 1.01 -8.88
C LEU A 187 -17.49 2.40 -9.16
N ARG A 188 -16.63 3.43 -9.24
CA ARG A 188 -17.06 4.81 -9.47
C ARG A 188 -16.00 5.66 -10.16
N LYS A 189 -16.44 6.42 -11.18
CA LYS A 189 -15.64 7.45 -11.84
C LYS A 189 -15.65 8.75 -11.02
N PRO A 190 -14.51 9.25 -10.52
CA PRO A 190 -14.44 10.52 -9.82
C PRO A 190 -14.71 11.72 -10.73
N SER A 191 -15.34 12.77 -10.19
CA SER A 191 -15.58 14.02 -10.93
C SER A 191 -14.29 14.82 -11.13
N LEU A 192 -14.28 15.77 -12.07
CA LEU A 192 -13.13 16.67 -12.27
C LEU A 192 -12.80 17.47 -11.00
N PHE A 193 -13.82 17.92 -10.27
CA PHE A 193 -13.63 18.62 -9.01
C PHE A 193 -12.96 17.72 -7.96
N PHE A 194 -13.42 16.47 -7.82
CA PHE A 194 -12.79 15.51 -6.91
C PHE A 194 -11.31 15.27 -7.26
N ARG A 195 -11.00 15.11 -8.55
CA ARG A 195 -9.63 14.93 -9.03
C ARG A 195 -8.76 16.16 -8.76
N ALA A 196 -9.30 17.37 -8.89
CA ALA A 196 -8.60 18.60 -8.53
C ALA A 196 -8.30 18.67 -7.02
N MET A 197 -9.23 18.23 -6.16
CA MET A 197 -9.00 18.13 -4.72
C MET A 197 -7.89 17.13 -4.39
N VAL A 198 -7.90 15.95 -5.01
CA VAL A 198 -6.83 14.94 -4.84
C VAL A 198 -5.48 15.52 -5.26
N LEU A 199 -5.40 16.19 -6.42
CA LEU A 199 -4.17 16.82 -6.89
C LEU A 199 -3.64 17.87 -5.89
N GLY A 200 -4.52 18.72 -5.37
CA GLY A 200 -4.15 19.71 -4.35
C GLY A 200 -3.68 19.07 -3.05
N ALA A 201 -4.40 18.05 -2.57
CA ALA A 201 -4.07 17.32 -1.36
C ALA A 201 -2.72 16.59 -1.49
N GLN A 202 -2.48 15.88 -2.60
CA GLN A 202 -1.20 15.23 -2.88
C GLN A 202 -0.06 16.26 -2.98
N GLY A 203 -0.29 17.40 -3.66
CA GLY A 203 0.70 18.47 -3.77
C GLY A 203 1.16 18.99 -2.41
N VAL A 204 0.25 19.15 -1.45
CA VAL A 204 0.60 19.57 -0.08
C VAL A 204 1.21 18.41 0.70
N PHE A 205 0.52 17.27 0.77
CA PHE A 205 0.90 16.15 1.63
C PHE A 205 2.23 15.52 1.23
N TYR A 206 2.48 15.30 -0.07
CA TYR A 206 3.73 14.75 -0.56
C TYR A 206 4.93 15.57 -0.09
N ASN A 207 4.89 16.90 -0.29
CA ASN A 207 5.99 17.79 0.07
C ASN A 207 6.19 17.87 1.59
N LEU A 208 5.11 17.95 2.37
CA LEU A 208 5.18 17.96 3.83
C LEU A 208 5.74 16.64 4.38
N PHE A 209 5.27 15.50 3.87
CA PHE A 209 5.75 14.19 4.31
C PHE A 209 7.19 13.95 3.88
N PHE A 210 7.59 14.35 2.67
CA PHE A 210 8.97 14.30 2.18
C PHE A 210 9.94 15.03 3.12
N ILE A 211 9.64 16.29 3.45
CA ILE A 211 10.46 17.08 4.38
C ILE A 211 10.47 16.45 5.78
N SER A 212 9.30 15.99 6.24
CA SER A 212 9.17 15.35 7.56
C SER A 212 9.99 14.06 7.65
N TYR A 213 10.04 13.26 6.59
CA TYR A 213 10.81 12.02 6.55
C TYR A 213 12.31 12.29 6.54
N MET A 214 12.77 13.36 5.89
CA MET A 214 14.17 13.78 6.00
C MET A 214 14.57 14.19 7.42
N ILE A 215 13.64 14.75 8.20
CA ILE A 215 13.89 15.19 9.59
C ILE A 215 13.78 14.03 10.57
N SER A 216 12.72 13.22 10.46
CA SER A 216 12.44 12.12 11.37
C SER A 216 11.67 10.98 10.69
N PRO A 217 12.39 9.99 10.11
CA PRO A 217 11.78 8.77 9.57
C PRO A 217 10.93 8.04 10.61
N ARG A 218 11.41 7.99 11.86
CA ARG A 218 10.70 7.35 12.98
C ARG A 218 9.34 7.97 13.24
N THR A 219 9.25 9.31 13.28
CA THR A 219 7.96 10.00 13.48
C THR A 219 7.03 9.76 12.30
N CYS A 220 7.56 9.71 11.08
CA CYS A 220 6.78 9.46 9.88
C CYS A 220 6.18 8.05 9.85
N HIS A 221 6.97 7.00 10.12
CA HIS A 221 6.44 5.65 10.26
C HIS A 221 5.42 5.56 11.40
N ARG A 222 5.65 6.25 12.52
CA ARG A 222 4.66 6.29 13.61
C ARG A 222 3.36 6.99 13.22
N PHE A 223 3.45 8.04 12.41
CA PHE A 223 2.30 8.76 11.86
C PHE A 223 1.49 7.86 10.92
N VAL A 224 2.15 7.15 10.01
CA VAL A 224 1.49 6.17 9.11
C VAL A 224 0.83 5.06 9.92
N GLY A 225 1.52 4.45 10.89
CA GLY A 225 0.90 3.42 11.74
C GLY A 225 -0.40 3.89 12.41
N HIS A 226 -0.45 5.14 12.88
CA HIS A 226 -1.68 5.73 13.42
C HIS A 226 -2.75 6.06 12.37
N LEU A 227 -2.38 6.37 11.11
CA LEU A 227 -3.36 6.44 10.01
C LEU A 227 -4.00 5.08 9.78
N GLU A 228 -3.20 4.01 9.81
CA GLU A 228 -3.72 2.67 9.54
C GLU A 228 -4.52 2.09 10.70
N GLU A 229 -4.26 2.50 11.95
CA GLU A 229 -5.20 2.25 13.06
C GLU A 229 -6.61 2.81 12.73
N GLU A 230 -6.67 4.02 12.17
CA GLU A 230 -7.92 4.65 11.78
C GLU A 230 -8.52 4.04 10.50
N ALA A 231 -7.70 3.52 9.58
CA ALA A 231 -8.13 2.78 8.40
C ALA A 231 -8.77 1.44 8.79
N VAL A 232 -8.10 0.63 9.63
CA VAL A 232 -8.64 -0.63 10.18
C VAL A 232 -9.98 -0.40 10.88
N LEU A 233 -10.09 0.67 11.69
CA LEU A 233 -11.34 1.05 12.32
C LEU A 233 -12.43 1.42 11.30
N THR A 234 -12.08 2.18 10.26
CA THR A 234 -13.00 2.63 9.22
C THR A 234 -13.56 1.44 8.42
N TYR A 235 -12.69 0.53 7.98
CA TYR A 235 -13.11 -0.67 7.25
C TYR A 235 -13.88 -1.64 8.14
N THR A 236 -13.52 -1.78 9.42
CA THR A 236 -14.31 -2.59 10.38
C THR A 236 -15.74 -2.09 10.49
N ARG A 237 -15.95 -0.77 10.50
CA ARG A 237 -17.31 -0.19 10.52
C ARG A 237 -18.05 -0.40 9.21
N CYS A 238 -17.37 -0.22 8.08
CA CYS A 238 -17.97 -0.47 6.76
C CYS A 238 -18.42 -1.93 6.62
N ILE A 239 -17.59 -2.88 7.07
CA ILE A 239 -17.93 -4.31 7.11
C ILE A 239 -19.15 -4.55 8.00
N ALA A 240 -19.18 -3.98 9.21
CA ALA A 240 -20.31 -4.13 10.11
C ALA A 240 -21.62 -3.57 9.52
N ASP A 241 -21.56 -2.44 8.79
CA ASP A 241 -22.73 -1.89 8.11
C ASP A 241 -23.17 -2.75 6.90
N LEU A 242 -22.22 -3.35 6.17
CA LEU A 242 -22.52 -4.31 5.10
C LEU A 242 -23.21 -5.56 5.62
N GLU A 243 -22.65 -6.19 6.66
CA GLU A 243 -23.19 -7.40 7.27
C GLU A 243 -24.57 -7.16 7.89
N ALA A 244 -24.82 -5.96 8.42
CA ALA A 244 -26.12 -5.55 8.93
C ALA A 244 -27.13 -5.14 7.83
N GLY A 245 -26.77 -5.22 6.54
CA GLY A 245 -27.64 -4.84 5.43
C GLY A 245 -27.94 -3.34 5.33
N ARG A 246 -27.08 -2.50 5.92
CA ARG A 246 -27.26 -1.04 5.99
C ARG A 246 -26.75 -0.30 4.75
N ILE A 247 -26.06 -1.03 3.86
CA ILE A 247 -25.60 -0.56 2.55
C ILE A 247 -26.19 -1.51 1.49
N PRO A 248 -27.51 -1.45 1.24
CA PRO A 248 -28.21 -2.38 0.34
C PRO A 248 -27.65 -2.36 -1.09
N GLU A 249 -27.06 -1.25 -1.53
CA GLU A 249 -26.41 -1.12 -2.84
C GLU A 249 -25.23 -2.09 -3.01
N TRP A 250 -24.64 -2.56 -1.90
CA TRP A 250 -23.43 -3.40 -1.89
C TRP A 250 -23.66 -4.83 -1.39
N THR A 251 -24.81 -5.13 -0.79
CA THR A 251 -25.10 -6.43 -0.16
C THR A 251 -24.85 -7.61 -1.11
N ASP A 252 -25.20 -7.46 -2.38
CA ASP A 252 -25.00 -8.48 -3.41
C ASP A 252 -24.09 -8.02 -4.56
N ALA A 253 -23.34 -6.94 -4.36
CA ALA A 253 -22.42 -6.44 -5.38
C ALA A 253 -21.26 -7.44 -5.56
N PRO A 254 -20.96 -7.86 -6.80
CA PRO A 254 -19.81 -8.72 -7.07
C PRO A 254 -18.50 -7.98 -6.80
N ALA A 255 -17.47 -8.71 -6.38
CA ALA A 255 -16.12 -8.17 -6.30
C ALA A 255 -15.65 -7.74 -7.69
N PRO A 256 -15.00 -6.56 -7.84
CA PRO A 256 -14.36 -6.18 -9.09
C PRO A 256 -13.33 -7.22 -9.56
N GLU A 257 -13.21 -7.42 -10.86
CA GLU A 257 -12.26 -8.41 -11.42
C GLU A 257 -10.82 -8.12 -11.01
N ILE A 258 -10.42 -6.84 -10.94
CA ILE A 258 -9.11 -6.42 -10.42
C ILE A 258 -8.87 -6.90 -8.98
N ALA A 259 -9.90 -6.91 -8.13
CA ALA A 259 -9.81 -7.37 -6.75
C ALA A 259 -9.73 -8.90 -6.67
N ILE A 260 -10.51 -9.59 -7.50
CA ILE A 260 -10.46 -11.06 -7.61
C ILE A 260 -9.06 -11.49 -8.02
N ASP A 261 -8.50 -10.85 -9.05
CA ASP A 261 -7.17 -11.16 -9.54
C ASP A 261 -6.09 -10.80 -8.52
N TYR A 262 -6.17 -9.62 -7.89
CA TYR A 262 -5.18 -9.17 -6.91
C TYR A 262 -5.23 -10.03 -5.64
N TRP A 263 -6.33 -10.08 -4.90
CA TRP A 263 -6.38 -10.85 -3.64
C TRP A 263 -6.61 -12.37 -3.83
N ARG A 264 -6.62 -12.86 -5.09
CA ARG A 264 -6.89 -14.28 -5.44
C ARG A 264 -8.21 -14.77 -4.86
N LEU A 265 -9.23 -13.90 -4.87
CA LEU A 265 -10.55 -14.23 -4.33
C LEU A 265 -11.26 -15.27 -5.22
N PRO A 266 -12.24 -16.02 -4.68
CA PRO A 266 -13.09 -16.87 -5.49
C PRO A 266 -13.82 -16.07 -6.59
N PRO A 267 -14.12 -16.68 -7.76
CA PRO A 267 -14.80 -15.98 -8.86
C PRO A 267 -16.19 -15.43 -8.52
N ASN A 268 -16.83 -15.96 -7.49
CA ASN A 268 -18.13 -15.53 -6.97
C ASN A 268 -18.02 -14.62 -5.73
N ALA A 269 -16.82 -14.11 -5.43
CA ALA A 269 -16.61 -13.20 -4.31
C ALA A 269 -17.45 -11.93 -4.44
N LYS A 270 -17.88 -11.41 -3.30
CA LYS A 270 -18.65 -10.17 -3.19
C LYS A 270 -17.76 -9.01 -2.75
N LEU A 271 -18.29 -7.80 -2.86
CA LEU A 271 -17.62 -6.60 -2.37
C LEU A 271 -17.30 -6.67 -0.87
N LEU A 272 -18.08 -7.43 -0.08
CA LEU A 272 -17.78 -7.71 1.32
C LEU A 272 -16.43 -8.42 1.50
N ASP A 273 -16.11 -9.41 0.66
CA ASP A 273 -14.83 -10.13 0.72
C ASP A 273 -13.66 -9.20 0.41
N VAL A 274 -13.85 -8.25 -0.51
CA VAL A 274 -12.87 -7.20 -0.82
C VAL A 274 -12.64 -6.29 0.39
N MET A 275 -13.69 -5.89 1.10
CA MET A 275 -13.55 -5.05 2.31
C MET A 275 -12.76 -5.78 3.41
N TYR A 276 -12.98 -7.10 3.55
CA TYR A 276 -12.19 -7.92 4.47
C TYR A 276 -10.72 -7.98 4.08
N ALA A 277 -10.42 -8.17 2.79
CA ALA A 277 -9.06 -8.22 2.27
C ALA A 277 -8.33 -6.88 2.48
N VAL A 278 -8.94 -5.76 2.08
CA VAL A 278 -8.40 -4.41 2.28
C VAL A 278 -8.14 -4.13 3.76
N ARG A 279 -9.09 -4.42 4.66
CA ARG A 279 -8.87 -4.25 6.11
C ARG A 279 -7.65 -5.04 6.61
N SER A 280 -7.38 -6.18 6.01
CA SER A 280 -6.28 -7.07 6.41
C SER A 280 -4.94 -6.51 5.92
N ASP A 281 -4.90 -5.91 4.74
CA ASP A 281 -3.77 -5.11 4.25
C ASP A 281 -3.51 -3.92 5.18
N GLU A 282 -4.54 -3.14 5.55
CA GLU A 282 -4.39 -2.00 6.48
C GLU A 282 -3.81 -2.43 7.84
N SER A 283 -4.23 -3.60 8.33
CA SER A 283 -3.68 -4.13 9.58
C SER A 283 -2.21 -4.55 9.46
N THR A 284 -1.80 -4.97 8.27
CA THR A 284 -0.39 -5.23 7.93
C THR A 284 0.40 -3.93 7.91
N HIS A 285 -0.07 -2.90 7.22
CA HIS A 285 0.58 -1.59 7.15
C HIS A 285 0.71 -0.95 8.54
N ARG A 286 -0.35 -1.02 9.35
CA ARG A 286 -0.34 -0.63 10.78
C ARG A 286 0.80 -1.31 11.54
N PHE A 287 0.82 -2.64 11.47
CA PHE A 287 1.79 -3.45 12.21
C PHE A 287 3.22 -3.18 11.76
N VAL A 288 3.45 -3.14 10.44
CA VAL A 288 4.76 -2.90 9.82
C VAL A 288 5.25 -1.51 10.19
N ASN A 289 4.47 -0.46 9.97
CA ASN A 289 4.91 0.92 10.25
C ASN A 289 5.17 1.18 11.74
N HIS A 290 4.35 0.66 12.65
CA HIS A 290 4.66 0.77 14.07
C HIS A 290 5.94 0.03 14.45
N SER A 291 6.19 -1.14 13.86
CA SER A 291 7.41 -1.92 14.06
C SER A 291 8.64 -1.19 13.51
N LEU A 292 8.58 -0.67 12.27
CA LEU A 292 9.66 0.11 11.67
C LEU A 292 9.97 1.38 12.48
N ALA A 293 8.95 2.00 13.11
CA ALA A 293 9.15 3.12 14.03
C ALA A 293 9.82 2.74 15.36
N ASN A 294 9.95 1.46 15.69
CA ASN A 294 10.67 0.97 16.87
C ASN A 294 12.15 0.62 16.58
N LEU A 295 12.53 0.52 15.30
CA LEU A 295 13.87 0.15 14.88
C LEU A 295 14.81 1.35 14.72
N ASP A 296 16.11 1.07 14.72
CA ASP A 296 17.14 2.00 14.25
C ASP A 296 17.34 1.81 12.73
N PRO A 297 16.92 2.77 11.89
CA PRO A 297 17.00 2.64 10.43
C PRO A 297 18.44 2.58 9.88
N SER A 298 19.46 2.86 10.71
CA SER A 298 20.87 2.85 10.33
C SER A 298 21.58 1.53 10.63
N THR A 299 21.08 0.74 11.58
CA THR A 299 21.71 -0.51 12.01
C THR A 299 20.83 -1.74 11.83
N ASP A 300 19.51 -1.58 11.92
CA ASP A 300 18.60 -2.71 12.03
C ASP A 300 18.12 -3.19 10.66
N VAL A 301 18.02 -4.51 10.53
CA VAL A 301 17.45 -5.17 9.35
C VAL A 301 15.93 -5.08 9.43
N ASN A 302 15.26 -4.86 8.30
CA ASN A 302 13.81 -4.94 8.26
C ASN A 302 13.37 -6.39 8.56
N PRO A 303 12.63 -6.66 9.66
CA PRO A 303 12.20 -8.01 10.03
C PRO A 303 11.29 -8.65 8.99
N PHE A 304 10.64 -7.85 8.14
CA PHE A 304 9.67 -8.30 7.15
C PHE A 304 10.30 -8.60 5.79
N ALA A 305 11.59 -8.31 5.61
CA ALA A 305 12.26 -8.44 4.31
C ALA A 305 12.38 -9.89 3.80
N LEU A 306 12.35 -10.88 4.70
CA LEU A 306 12.48 -12.30 4.35
C LEU A 306 11.17 -13.06 4.48
N ARG A 307 10.33 -12.65 5.43
CA ARG A 307 9.06 -13.29 5.77
C ARG A 307 8.21 -12.30 6.52
N GLU A 308 6.90 -12.36 6.31
CA GLU A 308 5.94 -11.65 7.14
C GLU A 308 5.25 -12.59 8.13
N PRO A 309 4.92 -12.12 9.35
CA PRO A 309 4.03 -12.84 10.24
C PRO A 309 2.64 -13.01 9.59
N ASP A 310 1.90 -14.04 9.98
CA ASP A 310 0.53 -14.24 9.52
C ASP A 310 -0.46 -13.24 10.16
N MET A 311 -1.72 -13.31 9.76
CA MET A 311 -2.74 -12.39 10.28
C MET A 311 -3.12 -12.65 11.74
N HIS A 312 -2.85 -13.84 12.28
CA HIS A 312 -3.08 -14.11 13.70
C HIS A 312 -2.11 -13.32 14.59
N ILE A 313 -0.94 -12.95 14.05
CA ILE A 313 0.00 -12.05 14.70
C ILE A 313 -0.31 -10.59 14.32
N LYS A 314 -0.28 -10.23 13.03
CA LYS A 314 -0.41 -8.83 12.58
C LYS A 314 -1.79 -8.22 12.88
N GLY A 315 -2.83 -9.05 12.87
CA GLY A 315 -4.20 -8.64 13.18
C GLY A 315 -4.42 -8.35 14.67
N LYS A 316 -3.67 -8.99 15.57
CA LYS A 316 -3.89 -8.97 17.03
C LYS A 316 -2.78 -8.30 17.84
N LYS A 317 -1.65 -8.00 17.22
CA LYS A 317 -0.53 -7.27 17.81
C LYS A 317 -0.35 -5.93 17.12
N ILE A 318 0.01 -4.90 17.88
CA ILE A 318 0.16 -3.54 17.34
C ILE A 318 1.49 -3.35 16.58
N ALA A 319 2.57 -3.99 17.04
CA ALA A 319 3.92 -3.89 16.48
C ALA A 319 4.81 -4.98 17.07
N PHE A 320 5.96 -5.21 16.46
CA PHE A 320 7.12 -5.74 17.17
C PHE A 320 7.86 -4.63 17.90
N GLU A 321 8.25 -4.91 19.13
CA GLU A 321 9.34 -4.18 19.79
C GLU A 321 10.68 -4.55 19.15
N ARG A 322 11.72 -3.76 19.40
CA ARG A 322 13.02 -3.90 18.69
C ARG A 322 13.67 -5.28 18.89
N ASP A 323 13.60 -5.82 20.11
CA ASP A 323 14.09 -7.14 20.49
C ASP A 323 13.29 -8.28 19.83
N GLU A 324 11.96 -8.14 19.77
CA GLU A 324 11.09 -9.09 19.08
C GLU A 324 11.37 -9.12 17.58
N ALA A 325 11.60 -7.95 16.96
CA ALA A 325 12.00 -7.84 15.56
C ALA A 325 13.36 -8.52 15.31
N GLU A 326 14.33 -8.33 16.20
CA GLU A 326 15.64 -8.99 16.11
C GLU A 326 15.51 -10.52 16.19
N GLN A 327 14.70 -11.01 17.14
CA GLN A 327 14.42 -12.44 17.25
C GLN A 327 13.75 -12.99 15.99
N TYR A 328 12.75 -12.28 15.47
CA TYR A 328 12.04 -12.69 14.25
C TYR A 328 12.95 -12.76 13.02
N VAL A 329 13.92 -11.84 12.91
CA VAL A 329 14.97 -11.89 11.86
C VAL A 329 15.81 -13.15 12.01
N LYS A 330 16.27 -13.48 13.21
CA LYS A 330 17.12 -14.67 13.47
C LYS A 330 16.38 -15.95 13.10
N GLU A 331 15.15 -16.11 13.59
CA GLU A 331 14.30 -17.27 13.28
C GLU A 331 14.05 -17.41 11.77
N SER A 332 13.82 -16.30 11.08
CA SER A 332 13.62 -16.31 9.63
C SER A 332 14.87 -16.73 8.86
N HIS A 333 16.07 -16.32 9.32
CA HIS A 333 17.33 -16.80 8.73
C HIS A 333 17.54 -18.29 8.95
N GLU A 334 17.30 -18.80 10.17
CA GLU A 334 17.43 -20.22 10.49
C GLU A 334 16.49 -21.08 9.65
N LEU A 335 15.22 -20.67 9.49
CA LEU A 335 14.25 -21.35 8.65
C LEU A 335 14.71 -21.43 7.19
N MET A 336 15.26 -20.34 6.64
CA MET A 336 15.74 -20.30 5.26
C MET A 336 17.00 -21.16 5.07
N GLN A 337 17.91 -21.18 6.04
CA GLN A 337 19.09 -22.05 6.02
C GLN A 337 18.68 -23.52 6.10
N ASN A 338 17.76 -23.88 6.99
CA ASN A 338 17.26 -25.24 7.12
C ASN A 338 16.59 -25.73 5.84
N LYS A 339 15.76 -24.89 5.19
CA LYS A 339 15.18 -25.22 3.87
C LYS A 339 16.25 -25.43 2.80
N ARG A 340 17.29 -24.60 2.78
CA ARG A 340 18.40 -24.75 1.83
C ARG A 340 19.19 -26.04 2.06
N ASN A 341 19.41 -26.41 3.31
CA ASN A 341 20.12 -27.63 3.68
C ASN A 341 19.29 -28.90 3.40
N GLN A 342 17.95 -28.81 3.42
CA GLN A 342 17.05 -29.93 3.05
C GLN A 342 16.89 -30.09 1.53
N ALA A 343 17.16 -29.03 0.76
CA ALA A 343 17.07 -29.04 -0.70
C ALA A 343 18.39 -29.44 -1.39
N GLN A 344 19.46 -29.61 -0.61
CA GLN A 344 20.77 -30.14 -1.01
C GLN A 344 20.86 -31.61 -0.60
#